data_AF-A0A8I0P783-F1
#
_entry.id   AF-A0A8I0P783-F1
#
_cell.length_a   1.000
_cell.length_b   1.000
_cell.length_c   1.000
_cell.angle_alpha   90.00
_cell.angle_beta   90.00
_cell.angle_gamma   90.00
#
_symmetry.space_group_name_H-M   'P 1'
#
loop_
_entity.id
_entity.type
_entity.pdbx_description
1 polymer ?
#
loop_
_entity_poly.entity_id
_entity_poly.type
_entity_poly.pdbx_seq_one_letter_code
_entity_poly.pdbx_strand_id
1 'polypeptide(L)'
;MPPREYIVQTVGEYWPNPDNPCWYVDMLKPDGTLHRHVFPKMTLENLAAEYGIDPTAVDDLLDIAMHQPFAPNPEDPDGEDPAGAAGMLSPALVSRGTTRKGDPVPTTLYTAADTAAAREAHRIRIEHTKAHRVRVVPPKAGRDPLNTIRQAHGIDPARVAVKARMVEERRLVAQGRAPQRPTTRNPDFLKGGPRA
;
A
#
# COMPACT_ATOMS: atom_id res chain seq x y z
N MET A 1 -6.58 -0.26 -25.80
CA MET A 1 -5.13 -0.31 -26.16
C MET A 1 -4.45 -1.29 -25.23
N PRO A 2 -3.43 -2.06 -25.67
CA PRO A 2 -2.66 -2.91 -24.78
C PRO A 2 -1.92 -2.07 -23.71
N PRO A 3 -1.61 -2.64 -22.53
CA PRO A 3 -0.85 -1.94 -21.51
C PRO A 3 0.57 -1.67 -22.00
N ARG A 4 1.17 -0.55 -21.56
CA ARG A 4 2.56 -0.23 -21.88
C ARG A 4 3.48 -1.13 -21.05
N GLU A 5 4.41 -1.83 -21.69
CA GLU A 5 5.41 -2.62 -20.97
C GLU A 5 6.61 -1.76 -20.56
N TYR A 6 6.92 -1.79 -19.26
CA TYR A 6 8.05 -1.08 -18.65
C TYR A 6 9.05 -2.14 -18.21
N ILE A 7 10.24 -2.14 -18.81
CA ILE A 7 11.25 -3.19 -18.56
C ILE A 7 12.23 -2.68 -17.50
N VAL A 8 12.30 -3.35 -16.35
CA VAL A 8 13.25 -2.99 -15.29
C VAL A 8 14.69 -3.13 -15.80
N GLN A 9 15.46 -2.04 -15.69
CA GLN A 9 16.86 -1.99 -16.12
C GLN A 9 17.81 -2.06 -14.92
N THR A 10 17.58 -1.19 -13.93
CA THR A 10 18.51 -1.01 -12.81
C THR A 10 17.73 -0.73 -11.53
N VAL A 11 18.24 -1.23 -10.42
CA VAL A 11 17.72 -0.97 -9.08
C VAL A 11 18.87 -0.58 -8.19
N GLY A 12 18.68 0.44 -7.37
CA GLY A 12 19.69 0.87 -6.41
C GLY A 12 19.11 1.74 -5.30
N GLU A 13 20.00 2.30 -4.50
CA GLU A 13 19.62 3.15 -3.38
C GLU A 13 19.76 4.62 -3.74
N TYR A 14 18.82 5.42 -3.24
CA TYR A 14 18.80 6.88 -3.39
C TYR A 14 18.55 7.51 -2.02
N TRP A 15 19.33 8.53 -1.68
CA TRP A 15 19.30 9.19 -0.38
C TRP A 15 18.99 10.67 -0.59
N PRO A 16 17.71 11.06 -0.75
CA PRO A 16 17.34 12.47 -0.89
C PRO A 16 17.73 13.29 0.34
N ASN A 17 17.77 12.65 1.50
CA ASN A 17 18.37 13.15 2.74
C ASN A 17 18.84 11.95 3.60
N PRO A 18 19.64 12.19 4.66
CA PRO A 18 20.19 11.12 5.49
C PRO A 18 19.14 10.27 6.22
N ASP A 19 17.96 10.82 6.50
CA ASP A 19 16.94 10.20 7.35
C ASP A 19 15.89 9.38 6.57
N ASN A 20 15.90 9.47 5.24
CA ASN A 20 14.88 8.83 4.40
C ASN A 20 15.53 8.05 3.24
N PRO A 21 16.10 6.87 3.52
CA PRO A 21 16.65 6.02 2.46
C PRO A 21 15.52 5.56 1.53
N CYS A 22 15.76 5.67 0.23
CA CYS A 22 14.85 5.24 -0.82
C CYS A 22 15.48 4.16 -1.70
N TRP A 23 14.63 3.36 -2.33
CA TRP A 23 14.97 2.64 -3.54
C TRP A 23 14.72 3.53 -4.76
N TYR A 24 15.53 3.37 -5.80
CA TYR A 24 15.16 3.79 -7.14
C TYR A 24 15.11 2.57 -8.07
N VAL A 25 14.18 2.61 -9.02
CA VAL A 25 13.98 1.60 -10.06
C VAL A 25 13.91 2.34 -11.39
N ASP A 26 14.90 2.11 -12.25
CA ASP A 26 14.92 2.63 -13.62
C ASP A 26 14.27 1.61 -14.55
N MET A 27 13.28 2.06 -15.31
CA MET A 27 12.50 1.25 -16.24
C MET A 27 12.59 1.84 -17.65
N LEU A 28 12.82 0.99 -18.64
CA LEU A 28 12.77 1.37 -20.04
C LEU A 28 11.32 1.36 -20.53
N LYS A 29 10.84 2.51 -21.01
CA LYS A 29 9.52 2.65 -21.62
C LYS A 29 9.52 2.14 -23.07
N PRO A 30 8.34 1.88 -23.68
CA PRO A 30 8.25 1.46 -25.08
C PRO A 30 8.82 2.47 -26.09
N ASP A 31 8.87 3.76 -25.73
CA ASP A 31 9.46 4.83 -26.55
C ASP A 31 10.99 4.90 -26.46
N GLY A 32 11.62 3.99 -25.72
CA GLY A 32 13.08 3.93 -25.51
C GLY A 32 13.62 4.89 -24.44
N THR A 33 12.78 5.71 -23.82
CA THR A 33 13.22 6.61 -22.74
C THR A 33 13.10 5.94 -21.36
N LEU A 34 13.89 6.42 -20.41
CA LEU A 34 13.89 5.90 -19.04
C LEU A 34 12.82 6.58 -18.18
N HIS A 35 12.13 5.79 -17.37
CA HIS A 35 11.27 6.23 -16.28
C HIS A 35 11.87 5.77 -14.96
N ARG A 36 12.16 6.71 -14.06
CA ARG A 36 12.65 6.41 -12.71
C ARG A 36 11.50 6.47 -11.70
N HIS A 37 11.27 5.37 -11.02
CA HIS A 37 10.41 5.33 -9.85
C HIS A 37 11.24 5.31 -8.57
N VAL A 38 10.95 6.21 -7.63
CA VAL A 38 11.65 6.31 -6.34
C VAL A 38 10.63 6.14 -5.22
N PHE A 39 10.94 5.31 -4.25
CA PHE A 39 10.07 5.11 -3.08
C PHE A 39 10.89 4.82 -1.81
N PRO A 40 10.43 5.25 -0.62
CA PRO A 40 11.11 4.97 0.63
C PRO A 40 11.34 3.48 0.87
N LYS A 41 12.44 3.09 1.51
CA LYS A 41 12.70 1.68 1.86
C LYS A 41 11.62 1.09 2.75
N MET A 42 10.95 1.93 3.55
CA MET A 42 9.86 1.52 4.43
C MET A 42 8.52 1.23 3.70
N THR A 43 8.43 1.48 2.39
CA THR A 43 7.18 1.30 1.62
C THR A 43 6.62 -0.12 1.73
N LEU A 44 7.46 -1.15 1.63
CA LEU A 44 6.95 -2.53 1.69
C LEU A 44 6.35 -2.88 3.06
N GLU A 45 6.93 -2.37 4.15
CA GLU A 45 6.33 -2.51 5.48
C GLU A 45 5.00 -1.75 5.60
N ASN A 46 4.90 -0.58 4.96
CA ASN A 46 3.66 0.21 4.98
C ASN A 46 2.57 -0.52 4.18
N LEU A 47 2.87 -1.05 3.00
CA LEU A 47 1.94 -1.84 2.19
C LEU A 47 1.45 -3.09 2.95
N ALA A 48 2.37 -3.79 3.61
CA ALA A 48 2.02 -4.93 4.46
C ALA A 48 1.06 -4.54 5.59
N ALA A 49 1.33 -3.41 6.27
CA ALA A 49 0.49 -2.90 7.34
C ALA A 49 -0.87 -2.38 6.87
N GLU A 50 -0.91 -1.67 5.73
CA GLU A 50 -2.12 -1.04 5.20
C GLU A 50 -3.14 -2.05 4.68
N TYR A 51 -2.65 -3.12 4.05
CA TYR A 51 -3.50 -4.12 3.39
C TYR A 51 -3.49 -5.48 4.08
N GLY A 52 -2.82 -5.62 5.23
CA GLY A 52 -2.72 -6.87 5.97
C GLY A 52 -2.11 -7.99 5.13
N ILE A 53 -1.09 -7.67 4.33
CA ILE A 53 -0.33 -8.62 3.50
C ILE A 53 0.79 -9.21 4.37
N ASP A 54 1.06 -10.50 4.19
CA ASP A 54 2.16 -11.17 4.90
C ASP A 54 3.49 -10.43 4.63
N PRO A 55 4.24 -10.00 5.67
CA PRO A 55 5.54 -9.35 5.51
C PRO A 55 6.56 -10.16 4.71
N THR A 56 6.38 -11.49 4.61
CA THR A 56 7.22 -12.41 3.84
C THR A 56 6.79 -12.56 2.38
N ALA A 57 5.59 -12.10 2.00
CA ALA A 57 5.10 -12.06 0.62
C ALA A 57 5.71 -10.88 -0.15
N VAL A 58 7.04 -10.84 -0.24
CA VAL A 58 7.81 -9.72 -0.80
C VAL A 58 7.47 -9.47 -2.26
N ASP A 59 7.16 -10.51 -3.03
CA ASP A 59 6.77 -10.38 -4.44
C ASP A 59 5.42 -9.65 -4.60
N ASP A 60 4.43 -9.95 -3.75
CA ASP A 60 3.13 -9.25 -3.78
C ASP A 60 3.29 -7.78 -3.40
N LEU A 61 4.11 -7.48 -2.39
CA LEU A 61 4.40 -6.11 -1.95
C LEU A 61 5.15 -5.33 -3.03
N LEU A 62 6.09 -5.96 -3.75
CA LEU A 62 6.78 -5.34 -4.87
C LEU A 62 5.87 -5.14 -6.08
N ASP A 63 5.00 -6.09 -6.41
CA ASP A 63 4.03 -5.94 -7.50
C ASP A 63 3.14 -4.72 -7.26
N ILE A 64 2.64 -4.55 -6.04
CA ILE A 64 1.87 -3.36 -5.65
C ILE A 64 2.72 -2.09 -5.77
N ALA A 65 3.92 -2.06 -5.17
CA ALA A 65 4.77 -0.88 -5.19
C ALA A 65 5.11 -0.41 -6.63
N MET A 66 5.30 -1.34 -7.56
CA MET A 66 5.63 -1.04 -8.96
C MET A 66 4.44 -0.54 -9.80
N HIS A 67 3.22 -0.94 -9.44
CA HIS A 67 2.04 -0.58 -10.23
C HIS A 67 1.21 0.55 -9.61
N GLN A 68 1.28 0.75 -8.29
CA GLN A 68 0.50 1.76 -7.58
C GLN A 68 0.63 3.19 -8.15
N PRO A 69 1.81 3.70 -8.56
CA PRO A 69 1.92 5.04 -9.14
C PRO A 69 1.12 5.24 -10.44
N PHE A 70 0.75 4.15 -11.11
CA PHE A 70 -0.01 4.18 -12.36
C PHE A 70 -1.50 3.84 -12.14
N ALA A 71 -1.88 3.46 -10.92
CA ALA A 71 -3.26 3.09 -10.58
C ALA A 71 -4.20 4.29 -10.70
N PRO A 72 -5.47 4.08 -11.10
CA PRO A 72 -6.50 5.11 -11.00
C PRO A 72 -6.61 5.61 -9.56
N ASN A 73 -6.65 6.92 -9.37
CA ASN A 73 -6.87 7.51 -8.07
C ASN A 73 -8.39 7.59 -7.82
N PRO A 74 -8.90 7.01 -6.72
CA PRO A 74 -10.34 7.05 -6.41
C PRO A 74 -10.90 8.45 -6.18
N GLU A 75 -10.04 9.46 -6.00
CA GLU A 75 -10.45 10.86 -5.84
C GLU A 75 -10.46 11.67 -7.14
N ASP A 76 -10.05 11.09 -8.26
CA ASP A 76 -10.07 11.78 -9.56
C ASP A 76 -11.53 11.92 -10.04
N PRO A 77 -12.06 13.15 -10.22
CA PRO A 77 -13.49 13.36 -10.50
C PRO A 77 -13.92 12.84 -11.87
N ASP A 78 -12.99 12.78 -12.82
CA ASP A 78 -13.25 12.41 -14.22
C ASP A 78 -12.83 10.97 -14.54
N GLY A 79 -12.30 10.24 -13.55
CA GLY A 79 -11.78 8.88 -13.72
C GLY A 79 -12.75 7.82 -13.24
N GLU A 80 -13.06 6.83 -14.08
CA GLU A 80 -13.73 5.61 -13.63
C GLU A 80 -12.77 4.80 -12.74
N ASP A 81 -13.13 4.65 -11.46
CA ASP A 81 -12.39 3.82 -10.52
C ASP A 81 -12.80 2.34 -10.71
N PRO A 82 -11.86 1.42 -11.01
CA PRO A 82 -12.20 0.04 -11.31
C PRO A 82 -12.75 -0.73 -10.11
N ALA A 83 -12.42 -0.34 -8.87
CA ALA A 83 -13.05 -0.95 -7.69
C ALA A 83 -14.50 -0.47 -7.55
N GLY A 84 -14.77 0.81 -7.80
CA GLY A 84 -16.12 1.36 -7.89
C GLY A 84 -16.96 0.68 -8.98
N ALA A 85 -16.40 0.49 -10.18
CA ALA A 85 -17.03 -0.22 -11.29
C ALA A 85 -17.31 -1.70 -10.96
N ALA A 86 -16.47 -2.32 -10.13
CA ALA A 86 -16.68 -3.66 -9.58
C ALA A 86 -17.69 -3.71 -8.41
N GLY A 87 -18.34 -2.60 -8.06
CA GLY A 87 -19.33 -2.51 -6.99
C GLY A 87 -18.74 -2.38 -5.58
N MET A 88 -17.42 -2.18 -5.45
CA MET A 88 -16.79 -1.92 -4.16
C MET A 88 -16.96 -0.45 -3.79
N LEU A 89 -18.10 -0.17 -3.16
CA LEU A 89 -18.48 1.16 -2.72
C LEU A 89 -18.55 1.21 -1.19
N SER A 90 -18.12 2.34 -0.64
CA SER A 90 -18.19 2.67 0.78
C SER A 90 -18.83 4.06 0.95
N PRO A 91 -19.44 4.36 2.10
CA PRO A 91 -19.92 5.71 2.38
C PRO A 91 -18.77 6.72 2.44
N ALA A 92 -18.94 7.87 1.80
CA ALA A 92 -17.98 8.98 1.87
C ALA A 92 -17.88 9.52 3.31
N LEU A 93 -16.65 9.69 3.81
CA LEU A 93 -16.42 10.14 5.19
C LEU A 93 -16.62 11.65 5.37
N VAL A 94 -16.41 12.42 4.30
CA VAL A 94 -16.51 13.88 4.25
C VAL A 94 -17.19 14.32 2.96
N SER A 95 -17.80 15.51 2.96
CA SER A 95 -18.30 16.13 1.73
C SER A 95 -17.14 16.77 0.96
N ARG A 96 -17.02 16.51 -0.34
CA ARG A 96 -15.99 17.07 -1.23
C ARG A 96 -16.52 17.20 -2.66
N GLY A 97 -16.41 18.39 -3.25
CA GLY A 97 -16.94 18.65 -4.59
C GLY A 97 -18.44 18.39 -4.65
N THR A 98 -18.86 17.49 -5.55
CA THR A 98 -20.26 17.05 -5.72
C THR A 98 -20.66 15.89 -4.80
N THR A 99 -19.70 15.25 -4.13
CA THR A 99 -19.94 14.12 -3.22
C THR A 99 -20.29 14.64 -1.82
N ARG A 100 -21.40 14.19 -1.25
CA ARG A 100 -21.80 14.48 0.13
C ARG A 100 -21.34 13.37 1.06
N LYS A 101 -21.13 13.70 2.33
CA LYS A 101 -20.89 12.69 3.38
C LYS A 101 -22.01 11.65 3.36
N GLY A 102 -21.63 10.37 3.33
CA GLY A 102 -22.55 9.24 3.26
C GLY A 102 -22.87 8.75 1.84
N ASP A 103 -22.60 9.54 0.80
CA ASP A 103 -22.79 9.11 -0.59
C ASP A 103 -21.86 7.92 -0.92
N PRO A 104 -22.27 7.00 -1.81
CA PRO A 104 -21.43 5.88 -2.20
C PRO A 104 -20.23 6.37 -3.03
N VAL A 105 -19.03 6.04 -2.58
CA VAL A 105 -17.76 6.30 -3.27
C VAL A 105 -16.94 5.03 -3.39
N PRO A 106 -16.00 4.92 -4.34
CA PRO A 106 -15.10 3.77 -4.41
C PRO A 106 -14.42 3.48 -3.07
N THR A 107 -14.39 2.22 -2.67
CA THR A 107 -13.78 1.78 -1.42
C THR A 107 -12.28 2.07 -1.44
N THR A 108 -11.76 2.76 -0.41
CA THR A 108 -10.35 3.08 -0.18
C THR A 108 -9.88 2.53 1.16
N LEU A 109 -8.59 2.70 1.49
CA LEU A 109 -8.04 2.32 2.78
C LEU A 109 -8.85 2.87 3.96
N TYR A 110 -9.31 4.12 3.89
CA TYR A 110 -9.99 4.78 5.01
C TYR A 110 -11.51 4.57 5.01
N THR A 111 -12.13 4.36 3.85
CA THR A 111 -13.58 4.18 3.74
C THR A 111 -14.02 2.71 3.84
N ALA A 112 -13.11 1.75 3.68
CA ALA A 112 -13.41 0.33 3.79
C ALA A 112 -13.90 -0.06 5.20
N ALA A 113 -14.76 -1.07 5.28
CA ALA A 113 -15.25 -1.62 6.56
C ALA A 113 -14.14 -2.24 7.39
N ASP A 114 -13.19 -2.92 6.73
CA ASP A 114 -12.03 -3.56 7.34
C ASP A 114 -10.82 -3.60 6.38
N THR A 115 -9.69 -4.13 6.83
CA THR A 115 -8.45 -4.26 6.05
C THR A 115 -8.60 -5.18 4.84
N ALA A 116 -9.43 -6.22 4.92
CA ALA A 116 -9.63 -7.16 3.82
C ALA A 116 -10.37 -6.49 2.65
N ALA A 117 -11.42 -5.71 2.93
CA ALA A 117 -12.14 -4.93 1.93
C ALA A 117 -11.25 -3.85 1.28
N ALA A 118 -10.39 -3.19 2.07
CA ALA A 118 -9.40 -2.24 1.52
C ALA A 118 -8.40 -2.93 0.59
N ARG A 119 -7.86 -4.08 0.99
CA ARG A 119 -6.94 -4.88 0.17
C ARG A 119 -7.59 -5.30 -1.13
N GLU A 120 -8.82 -5.79 -1.09
CA GLU A 120 -9.52 -6.24 -2.30
C GLU A 120 -9.77 -5.09 -3.29
N ALA A 121 -10.24 -3.94 -2.80
CA ALA A 121 -10.42 -2.76 -3.64
C ALA A 121 -9.10 -2.26 -4.23
N HIS A 122 -8.00 -2.35 -3.47
CA HIS A 122 -6.67 -1.99 -3.98
C HIS A 122 -6.18 -2.99 -5.04
N ARG A 123 -6.36 -4.29 -4.80
CA ARG A 123 -6.00 -5.36 -5.75
C ARG A 123 -6.68 -5.17 -7.11
N ILE A 124 -7.97 -4.85 -7.12
CA ILE A 124 -8.71 -4.58 -8.37
C ILE A 124 -8.08 -3.41 -9.14
N ARG A 125 -7.63 -2.35 -8.46
CA ARG A 125 -6.93 -1.23 -9.11
C ARG A 125 -5.57 -1.63 -9.67
N ILE A 126 -4.81 -2.47 -8.97
CA ILE A 126 -3.52 -2.98 -9.43
C ILE A 126 -3.70 -3.88 -10.65
N GLU A 127 -4.66 -4.81 -10.62
CA GLU A 127 -4.95 -5.68 -11.76
C GLU A 127 -5.45 -4.89 -12.98
N HIS A 128 -6.33 -3.90 -12.77
CA HIS A 128 -6.75 -2.99 -13.85
C HIS A 128 -5.55 -2.23 -14.43
N THR A 129 -4.60 -1.79 -13.60
CA THR A 129 -3.37 -1.13 -14.04
C THR A 129 -2.53 -2.03 -14.94
N LYS A 130 -2.32 -3.28 -14.52
CA LYS A 130 -1.57 -4.29 -15.27
C LYS A 130 -2.23 -4.66 -16.60
N ALA A 131 -3.56 -4.68 -16.63
CA ALA A 131 -4.33 -5.00 -17.82
C ALA A 131 -4.44 -3.83 -18.82
N HIS A 132 -4.50 -2.58 -18.34
CA HIS A 132 -4.92 -1.46 -19.19
C HIS A 132 -3.94 -0.27 -19.24
N ARG A 133 -2.98 -0.15 -18.32
CA ARG A 133 -2.11 1.04 -18.22
C ARG A 133 -0.63 0.70 -18.38
N VAL A 134 -0.05 -0.01 -17.41
CA VAL A 134 1.37 -0.30 -17.33
C VAL A 134 1.56 -1.72 -16.79
N ARG A 135 2.44 -2.48 -17.43
CA ARG A 135 2.95 -3.75 -16.92
C ARG A 135 4.45 -3.62 -16.71
N VAL A 136 4.90 -3.76 -15.46
CA VAL A 136 6.32 -3.78 -15.14
C VAL A 136 6.83 -5.21 -15.27
N VAL A 137 7.87 -5.42 -16.09
CA VAL A 137 8.41 -6.74 -16.39
C VAL A 137 9.93 -6.79 -16.16
N PRO A 138 10.49 -7.95 -15.78
CA PRO A 138 11.93 -8.13 -15.72
C PRO A 138 12.55 -8.09 -17.14
N PRO A 139 13.87 -7.87 -17.25
CA PRO A 139 14.56 -7.95 -18.53
C PRO A 139 14.49 -9.38 -19.10
N LYS A 140 14.43 -9.51 -20.43
CA LYS A 140 14.34 -10.81 -21.13
C LYS A 140 15.57 -11.71 -20.91
N ALA A 141 16.71 -11.10 -20.61
CA ALA A 141 17.98 -11.79 -20.40
C ALA A 141 18.69 -11.20 -19.18
N GLY A 142 19.49 -12.04 -18.51
CA GLY A 142 20.23 -11.65 -17.32
C GLY A 142 19.44 -11.82 -16.02
N ARG A 143 20.00 -11.30 -14.92
CA ARG A 143 19.40 -11.36 -13.59
C ARG A 143 18.32 -10.28 -13.46
N ASP A 144 17.18 -10.62 -12.87
CA ASP A 144 16.15 -9.63 -12.51
C ASP A 144 16.73 -8.61 -11.51
N PRO A 145 16.82 -7.31 -11.87
CA PRO A 145 17.34 -6.27 -10.98
C PRO A 145 16.53 -6.09 -9.69
N LEU A 146 15.23 -6.43 -9.68
CA LEU A 146 14.40 -6.35 -8.47
C LEU A 146 14.85 -7.33 -7.37
N ASN A 147 15.67 -8.32 -7.70
CA ASN A 147 16.28 -9.21 -6.71
C ASN A 147 17.12 -8.46 -5.67
N THR A 148 17.66 -7.29 -6.01
CA THR A 148 18.35 -6.44 -5.04
C THR A 148 17.42 -6.08 -3.88
N ILE A 149 16.17 -5.69 -4.18
CA ILE A 149 15.19 -5.35 -3.14
C ILE A 149 14.72 -6.62 -2.42
N ARG A 150 14.45 -7.71 -3.16
CA ARG A 150 14.05 -8.98 -2.54
C ARG A 150 15.06 -9.51 -1.52
N GLN A 151 16.34 -9.20 -1.70
CA GLN A 151 17.41 -9.63 -0.79
C GLN A 151 17.70 -8.63 0.33
N ALA A 152 17.40 -7.33 0.12
CA ALA A 152 17.80 -6.25 1.01
C ALA A 152 16.63 -5.40 1.55
N HIS A 153 15.37 -5.86 1.41
CA HIS A 153 14.18 -5.10 1.80
C HIS A 153 14.12 -4.75 3.30
N GLY A 154 14.68 -5.60 4.17
CA GLY A 154 14.77 -5.33 5.61
C GLY A 154 13.43 -5.19 6.32
N ILE A 155 12.35 -5.79 5.79
CA ILE A 155 11.03 -5.80 6.42
C ILE A 155 11.12 -6.49 7.78
N ASP A 156 10.69 -5.80 8.82
CA ASP A 156 10.60 -6.33 10.18
C ASP A 156 9.14 -6.58 10.56
N PRO A 157 8.72 -7.85 10.77
CA PRO A 157 7.35 -8.17 11.16
C PRO A 157 6.86 -7.44 12.41
N ALA A 158 7.73 -7.16 13.38
CA ALA A 158 7.35 -6.42 14.58
C ALA A 158 7.02 -4.96 14.26
N ARG A 159 7.79 -4.32 13.36
CA ARG A 159 7.48 -2.97 12.87
C ARG A 159 6.20 -2.95 12.05
N VAL A 160 5.95 -3.96 11.22
CA VAL A 160 4.69 -4.10 10.47
C VAL A 160 3.51 -4.18 11.44
N ALA A 161 3.60 -4.97 12.52
CA ALA A 161 2.54 -5.06 13.52
C ALA A 161 2.26 -3.71 14.22
N VAL A 162 3.30 -2.93 14.54
CA VAL A 162 3.14 -1.56 15.08
C VAL A 162 2.42 -0.67 14.06
N LYS A 163 2.87 -0.66 12.81
CA LYS A 163 2.27 0.14 11.74
C LYS A 163 0.82 -0.25 11.47
N ALA A 164 0.49 -1.55 11.47
CA ALA A 164 -0.86 -2.04 11.25
C ALA A 164 -1.83 -1.52 12.32
N ARG A 165 -1.41 -1.49 13.59
CA ARG A 165 -2.21 -0.86 14.67
C ARG A 165 -2.43 0.63 14.44
N MET A 166 -1.39 1.35 14.00
CA MET A 166 -1.50 2.78 13.69
C MET A 166 -2.42 3.05 12.50
N VAL A 167 -2.38 2.20 11.46
CA VAL A 167 -3.30 2.29 10.31
C VAL A 167 -4.72 2.09 10.78
N GLU A 168 -4.99 1.05 11.57
CA GLU A 168 -6.34 0.75 12.06
C GLU A 168 -6.88 1.87 12.96
N GLU A 169 -6.06 2.41 13.87
CA GLU A 169 -6.42 3.57 14.68
C GLU A 169 -6.81 4.77 13.80
N ARG A 170 -6.01 5.08 12.78
CA ARG A 170 -6.31 6.17 11.84
C ARG A 170 -7.57 5.93 11.04
N ARG A 171 -7.84 4.69 10.63
CA ARG A 171 -9.08 4.31 9.94
C ARG A 171 -10.30 4.53 10.83
N LEU A 172 -10.26 4.05 12.08
CA LEU A 172 -11.34 4.25 13.04
C LEU A 172 -11.60 5.74 13.28
N VAL A 173 -10.55 6.53 13.49
CA VAL A 173 -10.65 7.99 13.67
C VAL A 173 -11.26 8.66 12.44
N ALA A 174 -10.80 8.33 11.24
CA ALA A 174 -11.35 8.88 9.99
C ALA A 174 -12.84 8.54 9.81
N GLN A 175 -13.27 7.37 10.29
CA GLN A 175 -14.66 6.92 10.28
C GLN A 175 -15.52 7.52 11.40
N GLY A 176 -14.96 8.40 12.25
CA GLY A 176 -15.66 8.95 13.41
C GLY A 176 -15.90 7.92 14.52
N ARG A 177 -15.15 6.82 14.53
CA ARG A 177 -15.22 5.76 15.54
C ARG A 177 -14.12 5.98 16.57
N ALA A 178 -14.43 5.72 17.84
CA ALA A 178 -13.41 5.76 18.89
C ALA A 178 -12.40 4.62 18.66
N PRO A 179 -11.08 4.88 18.69
CA PRO A 179 -10.10 3.82 18.66
C PRO A 179 -10.28 2.92 19.88
N GLN A 180 -10.22 1.60 19.69
CA GLN A 180 -10.26 0.67 20.81
C GLN A 180 -8.99 0.90 21.64
N ARG A 181 -9.15 1.48 22.85
CA ARG A 181 -8.04 1.55 23.79
C ARG A 181 -7.62 0.12 24.13
N PRO A 182 -6.32 -0.22 24.10
CA PRO A 182 -5.87 -1.49 24.62
C PRO A 182 -6.38 -1.60 26.05
N THR A 183 -7.20 -2.60 26.33
CA THR A 183 -7.57 -2.93 27.70
C THR A 183 -6.31 -3.46 28.38
N THR A 184 -5.54 -2.55 29.00
CA THR A 184 -4.53 -2.89 29.99
C THR A 184 -5.22 -3.42 31.25
N ARG A 185 -5.86 -4.59 31.12
CA ARG A 185 -6.26 -5.38 32.27
C ARG A 185 -5.11 -6.33 32.54
N ASN A 186 -4.13 -5.86 33.30
CA ASN A 186 -3.13 -6.73 33.91
C ASN A 186 -3.78 -7.27 35.20
N PRO A 187 -4.26 -8.53 35.28
CA PRO A 187 -4.97 -9.00 36.46
C PRO A 187 -4.06 -9.33 37.64
N ASP A 188 -2.74 -9.37 37.45
CA ASP A 188 -1.84 -10.05 38.38
C ASP A 188 -0.95 -9.14 39.26
N PHE A 189 -1.10 -7.81 39.21
CA PHE A 189 -0.28 -6.91 40.04
C PHE A 189 -0.78 -6.72 41.50
N LEU A 190 -1.82 -7.43 41.94
CA LEU A 190 -2.37 -7.30 43.30
C LEU A 190 -2.30 -8.57 44.17
N LYS A 191 -1.48 -9.57 43.82
CA LYS A 191 -1.25 -10.71 44.70
C LYS A 191 0.24 -10.94 44.96
N GLY A 192 0.70 -10.56 46.14
CA GLY A 192 1.86 -11.20 46.76
C GLY A 192 2.90 -10.27 47.36
N GLY A 193 2.60 -9.67 48.50
CA GLY A 193 3.62 -9.23 49.46
C GLY A 193 3.16 -9.58 50.87
N PRO A 194 3.68 -10.63 51.52
CA PRO A 194 3.40 -10.87 52.92
C PRO A 194 4.07 -9.78 53.77
N ARG A 195 3.31 -9.24 54.73
CA ARG A 195 3.82 -8.34 55.76
C ARG A 195 4.81 -9.11 56.64
N ALA A 196 6.02 -8.57 56.78
CA ALA A 196 6.92 -8.85 57.89
C ALA A 196 6.62 -7.89 59.04
#